data_AF-A0A355FL40-F1
#
_entry.id   AF-A0A355FL40-F1
#
_cell.length_a   1.000
_cell.length_b   1.000
_cell.length_c   1.000
_cell.angle_alpha   90.00
_cell.angle_beta   90.00
_cell.angle_gamma   90.00
#
_symmetry.space_group_name_H-M   'P 1'
#
loop_
_entity.id
_entity.type
_entity.pdbx_description
1 polymer ?
#
loop_
_entity_poly.entity_id
_entity_poly.type
_entity_poly.pdbx_seq_one_letter_code
_entity_poly.pdbx_strand_id
1 'polypeptide(L)' 'MKQNFLQIDVAKEYPEFSLTANLTVAEGEFFSLVGPSGCGKTTLLRLISGLAVPDR' A
#
# COMPACT_ATOMS: atom_id res chain seq x y z
N MET A 1 5.00 -24.10 2.38
CA MET A 1 5.28 -22.65 2.32
C MET A 1 3.99 -21.94 1.97
N LYS A 2 3.57 -20.91 2.72
CA LYS A 2 2.43 -20.07 2.30
C LYS A 2 2.88 -19.23 1.10
N GLN A 3 2.08 -19.17 0.03
CA GLN A 3 2.37 -18.27 -1.10
C GLN A 3 2.07 -16.82 -0.68
N ASN A 4 2.89 -15.88 -1.15
CA ASN A 4 2.60 -14.45 -0.96
C ASN A 4 1.46 -14.07 -1.91
N PHE A 5 0.35 -13.60 -1.36
CA PHE A 5 -0.81 -13.14 -2.15
C PHE A 5 -0.62 -11.71 -2.65
N LEU A 6 -0.05 -10.85 -1.81
CA LEU A 6 0.30 -9.48 -2.14
C LEU A 6 1.72 -9.20 -1.65
N GLN A 7 2.55 -8.61 -2.51
CA GLN A 7 3.85 -8.09 -2.14
C GLN A 7 4.09 -6.79 -2.89
N ILE A 8 4.31 -5.71 -2.15
CA ILE A 8 4.54 -4.37 -2.69
C ILE A 8 5.73 -3.71 -1.99
N ASP A 9 6.48 -2.94 -2.76
CA ASP A 9 7.45 -1.96 -2.29
C ASP A 9 7.24 -0.72 -3.15
N VAL A 10 6.48 0.25 -2.64
CA VAL A 10 5.99 1.39 -3.44
C VAL A 10 6.22 2.71 -2.73
N ALA A 11 6.50 3.74 -3.53
CA ALA A 11 6.48 5.13 -3.10
C ALA A 11 5.51 5.97 -3.92
N LYS A 12 4.96 7.01 -3.29
CA LYS A 12 4.14 8.03 -3.96
C LYS A 12 4.40 9.40 -3.35
N GLU A 13 4.67 10.36 -4.21
CA GLU A 13 4.93 11.75 -3.86
C GLU A 13 3.82 12.66 -4.40
N TYR A 14 3.33 13.53 -3.54
CA TYR A 14 2.47 14.67 -3.85
C TYR A 14 3.11 15.92 -3.22
N PRO A 15 2.78 17.14 -3.68
CA PRO A 15 3.44 18.37 -3.19
C PRO A 15 3.47 18.55 -1.67
N GLU A 16 2.47 18.05 -0.95
CA GLU A 16 2.35 18.18 0.51
C GLU A 16 2.33 16.84 1.26
N PHE A 17 2.51 15.71 0.54
CA PHE A 17 2.31 14.39 1.11
C PHE A 17 3.18 13.34 0.42
N SER A 18 3.96 12.61 1.20
CA SER A 18 4.73 11.47 0.75
C SER A 18 4.27 10.18 1.42
N LEU A 19 4.29 9.09 0.66
CA LEU A 19 3.96 7.75 1.12
C LEU A 19 5.05 6.78 0.66
N THR A 20 5.55 5.98 1.59
CA THR A 20 6.36 4.79 1.29
C THR A 20 5.75 3.60 2.01
N ALA A 21 5.56 2.49 1.31
CA ALA A 21 5.01 1.28 1.90
C ALA A 21 5.72 0.03 1.38
N ASN A 22 6.22 -0.77 2.30
CA ASN A 22 6.71 -2.11 2.07
C ASN A 22 5.76 -3.07 2.80
N LEU A 23 4.99 -3.86 2.05
CA LEU A 23 3.95 -4.72 2.62
C LEU A 23 3.94 -6.07 1.90
N THR A 24 3.90 -7.14 2.69
CA THR A 24 3.65 -8.50 2.22
C THR A 24 2.44 -9.04 2.97
N VAL A 25 1.48 -9.62 2.24
CA VAL A 25 0.31 -10.32 2.79
C VAL A 25 0.31 -11.73 2.26
N ALA A 26 0.29 -12.71 3.16
CA ALA A 26 0.26 -14.11 2.81
C ALA A 26 -1.14 -14.54 2.33
N GLU A 27 -1.20 -15.63 1.55
CA GLU A 27 -2.47 -16.24 1.18
C GLU A 27 -3.29 -16.65 2.42
N GLY A 28 -4.56 -16.25 2.44
CA GLY A 28 -5.49 -16.49 3.55
C GLY A 28 -5.29 -15.61 4.79
N GLU A 29 -4.39 -14.62 4.74
CA GLU A 29 -4.18 -13.68 5.84
C GLU A 29 -5.26 -12.59 5.87
N PHE A 30 -5.80 -12.32 7.05
CA PHE A 30 -6.68 -11.18 7.29
C PHE A 30 -5.85 -9.95 7.65
N PHE A 31 -5.86 -8.95 6.79
CA PHE A 31 -5.09 -7.70 6.95
C PHE A 31 -6.04 -6.49 7.06
N SER A 32 -5.67 -5.51 7.89
CA SER A 32 -6.37 -4.23 8.01
C SER A 32 -5.39 -3.06 8.00
N LEU A 33 -5.73 -2.00 7.28
CA LEU A 33 -4.94 -0.77 7.18
C LEU A 33 -5.60 0.34 8.02
N VAL A 34 -4.98 0.68 9.14
CA VAL A 34 -5.51 1.65 10.11
C VAL A 34 -4.55 2.83 10.30
N GLY A 35 -5.09 3.99 10.68
CA GLY A 35 -4.31 5.20 10.95
C GLY A 35 -5.13 6.49 10.82
N PRO A 36 -4.59 7.64 11.29
CA PRO A 36 -5.28 8.94 11.27
C PRO A 36 -5.76 9.37 9.88
N SER A 37 -6.69 10.33 9.80
CA SER A 37 -7.06 10.93 8.52
C SER A 37 -5.84 11.56 7.84
N GLY A 38 -5.74 11.45 6.51
CA GLY A 38 -4.62 12.02 5.74
C GLY A 38 -3.33 11.19 5.68
N CYS A 39 -3.18 10.11 6.46
CA CYS A 39 -1.92 9.33 6.48
C CYS A 39 -1.66 8.44 5.24
N GLY A 40 -2.48 8.54 4.18
CA GLY A 40 -2.24 7.83 2.93
C GLY A 40 -2.92 6.47 2.74
N LYS A 41 -3.83 6.06 3.62
CA LYS A 41 -4.53 4.75 3.50
C LYS A 41 -5.20 4.55 2.14
N THR A 42 -6.02 5.52 1.72
CA THR A 42 -6.70 5.48 0.41
C THR A 42 -5.71 5.55 -0.74
N THR A 43 -4.60 6.28 -0.58
CA THR A 43 -3.52 6.33 -1.57
C THR A 43 -2.89 4.95 -1.75
N LEU A 44 -2.52 4.28 -0.64
CA LEU A 44 -1.95 2.92 -0.68
C LEU A 44 -2.93 1.91 -1.30
N LEU A 45 -4.22 1.97 -0.94
CA LEU A 45 -5.23 1.09 -1.55
C LEU A 45 -5.41 1.33 -3.05
N ARG A 46 -5.29 2.59 -3.52
CA ARG A 46 -5.30 2.90 -4.96
C ARG A 46 -4.07 2.37 -5.69
N LEU A 47 -2.89 2.44 -5.07
CA LEU A 47 -1.67 1.85 -5.62
C LEU A 47 -1.80 0.32 -5.74
N ILE A 48 -2.25 -0.34 -4.67
CA ILE A 48 -2.47 -1.81 -4.65
C ILE A 48 -3.47 -2.25 -5.72
N SER A 49 -4.54 -1.48 -5.94
CA SER A 49 -5.59 -1.79 -6.92
C SER A 49 -5.26 -1.36 -8.35
N GLY A 50 -4.08 -0.79 -8.61
CA GLY A 50 -3.69 -0.28 -9.93
C GLY A 50 -4.47 0.96 -10.38
N LEU A 51 -5.18 1.64 -9.47
CA LEU A 51 -5.91 2.89 -9.74
C LEU A 51 -5.01 4.14 -9.62
N ALA A 52 -3.79 3.97 -9.15
CA ALA A 52 -2.73 4.98 -9.15
C ALA A 52 -1.40 4.32 -9.50
N VAL A 53 -0.48 5.09 -10.08
CA VAL A 53 0.87 4.63 -10.45
C VAL A 53 1.87 5.06 -9.38
N PRO A 54 2.68 4.15 -8.84
CA PRO A 54 3.75 4.50 -7.91
C PRO A 54 4.85 5.28 -8.62
N ASP A 55 5.56 6.15 -7.89
CA ASP A 55 6.69 6.91 -8.43
C ASP A 55 8.02 6.14 -8.30
N ARG A 56 8.04 5.15 -7.40
CA ARG A 56 9.07 4.11 -7.27
C ARG A 56 8.39 2.79 -6.93
#